data_AF-A0A533B736-F1
#
_entry.id   AF-A0A533B736-F1
#
_cell.length_a   1.000
_cell.length_b   1.000
_cell.length_c   1.000
_cell.angle_alpha   90.00
_cell.angle_beta   90.00
_cell.angle_gamma   90.00
#
_symmetry.space_group_name_H-M   'P 1'
#
loop_
_entity.id
_entity.type
_entity.pdbx_description
1 polymer ?
#
loop_
_entity_poly.entity_id
_entity_poly.type
_entity_poly.pdbx_seq_one_letter_code
_entity_poly.pdbx_strand_id
1 'polypeptide(L)'
;MSEYFHVEKPFLDQLATLGWTVIDQGHGLIPSGPAISLRGNFREWLLPEVFRTSVRSLNLTSDGQAWLTDRQIDDLRDQILRQPSRTLLEANEAVQALFFKAQVDVNELSGEADPVVQMIDFAHPERNVFHAINQFRIDTPGCVKSCIIPDIVLFVNGIPLVVIEAKIGDPNTANPLHASFEQLLRYRNARLETIAAGLREGEPRLFYSNVLLVRTCGEKAEFGTITSGHEHFHAWKDIWPERRRSYKPPLGIEREQEKMIQGLLAPDTLLDLLRTCTVFMDTDDGKRVKVVCRYQQYRAACRIVERLRTGKTAEERSGVVWHTQGSGKSLTMVFVARMLRASSDLADFKIVMVNDRIDLEEQLSATAHLIGGKVNSIASTAQLREHLSTDASDVNMVMVHKFMERTEELPLMVAETLEHYGKPPTAETFGIVNRSERILLMIDEAHRTQSSDLGDNLFEAFPNATRYLQADGRGQRPCDTSDSLRRPHRGHRAQGQARIRHEI
;
A
#
# COMPACT_ATOMS: atom_id res chain seq x y z
N MET A 1 21.79 10.03 28.83
CA MET A 1 22.20 9.85 27.41
C MET A 1 21.25 10.68 26.57
N SER A 2 21.69 11.33 25.48
CA SER A 2 20.79 12.20 24.71
C SER A 2 20.07 11.43 23.60
N GLU A 3 18.80 11.78 23.37
CA GLU A 3 17.91 11.33 22.28
C GLU A 3 18.61 11.34 20.91
N TYR A 4 19.28 12.45 20.59
CA TYR A 4 20.01 12.62 19.35
C TYR A 4 21.03 11.50 19.05
N PHE A 5 21.98 11.23 19.95
CA PHE A 5 23.05 10.25 19.69
C PHE A 5 22.57 8.79 19.62
N HIS A 6 21.42 8.45 20.22
CA HIS A 6 20.97 7.05 20.33
C HIS A 6 19.80 6.70 19.41
N VAL A 7 19.05 7.71 18.96
CA VAL A 7 17.84 7.55 18.16
C VAL A 7 17.98 8.31 16.85
N GLU A 8 18.02 9.65 16.89
CA GLU A 8 17.98 10.49 15.67
C GLU A 8 19.21 10.33 14.79
N LYS A 9 20.42 10.46 15.33
CA LYS A 9 21.66 10.38 14.55
C LYS A 9 21.83 9.00 13.89
N PRO A 10 21.67 7.87 14.60
CA PRO A 10 21.62 6.55 13.95
C PRO A 10 20.56 6.45 12.86
N PHE A 11 19.38 7.07 13.06
CA PHE A 11 18.32 7.08 12.06
C PHE A 11 18.80 7.77 10.77
N LEU A 12 19.36 8.98 10.89
CA LEU A 12 19.91 9.74 9.78
C LEU A 12 21.08 9.02 9.10
N ASP A 13 22.03 8.51 9.88
CA ASP A 13 23.20 7.80 9.37
C ASP A 13 22.78 6.58 8.53
N GLN A 14 21.75 5.84 8.95
CA GLN A 14 21.22 4.73 8.14
C GLN A 14 20.51 5.22 6.88
N LEU A 15 19.69 6.28 6.95
CA LEU A 15 19.05 6.86 5.77
C LEU A 15 20.10 7.28 4.72
N ALA A 16 21.23 7.85 5.15
CA ALA A 16 22.32 8.19 4.25
C ALA A 16 22.84 6.95 3.48
N THR A 17 22.96 5.79 4.14
CA THR A 17 23.36 4.53 3.46
C THR A 17 22.34 4.02 2.44
N LEU A 18 21.08 4.44 2.56
CA LEU A 18 20.00 4.11 1.62
C LEU A 18 19.87 5.13 0.47
N GLY A 19 20.76 6.12 0.40
CA GLY A 19 20.78 7.13 -0.66
C GLY A 19 20.00 8.41 -0.36
N TRP A 20 19.56 8.62 0.88
CA TRP A 20 18.96 9.89 1.30
C TRP A 20 20.04 10.97 1.45
N THR A 21 19.74 12.19 0.98
CA THR A 21 20.55 13.37 1.28
C THR A 21 20.19 13.87 2.68
N VAL A 22 21.08 13.65 3.64
CA VAL A 22 20.87 14.03 5.04
C VAL A 22 21.34 15.46 5.29
N ILE A 23 20.47 16.27 5.89
CA ILE A 23 20.79 17.58 6.45
C ILE A 23 20.66 17.47 7.96
N ASP A 24 21.79 17.26 8.63
CA ASP A 24 21.89 17.18 10.08
C ASP A 24 22.17 18.57 10.68
N GLN A 25 21.14 19.17 11.27
CA GLN A 25 21.18 20.45 11.99
C GLN A 25 21.66 20.31 13.44
N GLY A 26 22.04 19.10 13.87
CA GLY A 26 22.53 18.81 15.22
C GLY A 26 21.41 18.71 16.26
N HIS A 27 21.76 18.96 17.53
CA HIS A 27 20.84 18.89 18.67
C HIS A 27 21.10 20.02 19.67
N GLY A 28 20.12 20.29 20.53
CA GLY A 28 20.28 21.21 21.67
C GLY A 28 20.15 22.70 21.36
N LEU A 29 19.98 23.08 20.08
CA LEU A 29 19.70 24.45 19.66
C LEU A 29 18.46 24.49 18.77
N ILE A 30 17.59 25.47 19.01
CA ILE A 30 16.46 25.73 18.12
C ILE A 30 17.02 26.31 16.81
N PRO A 31 16.69 25.72 15.63
CA PRO A 31 17.14 26.24 14.35
C PRO A 31 16.79 27.72 14.17
N SER A 32 17.78 28.52 13.78
CA SER A 32 17.65 29.97 13.59
C SER A 32 17.83 30.39 12.12
N GLY A 33 18.56 29.64 11.31
CA GLY A 33 18.77 29.89 9.89
C GLY A 33 17.93 28.99 8.99
N PRO A 34 16.83 29.47 8.37
CA PRO A 34 15.95 28.63 7.55
C PRO A 34 16.62 28.04 6.30
N ALA A 35 17.64 28.73 5.76
CA ALA A 35 18.39 28.29 4.59
C ALA A 35 19.11 26.94 4.77
N ILE A 36 19.50 26.58 6.01
CA ILE A 36 20.11 25.28 6.31
C ILE A 36 19.14 24.15 5.97
N SER A 37 17.84 24.36 6.23
CA SER A 37 16.76 23.44 5.87
C SER A 37 16.23 23.63 4.44
N LEU A 38 17.01 24.25 3.55
CA LEU A 38 16.70 24.52 2.14
C LEU A 38 15.42 25.36 1.91
N ARG A 39 15.13 26.27 2.85
CA ARG A 39 13.94 27.14 2.83
C ARG A 39 14.30 28.61 2.93
N GLY A 40 13.46 29.47 2.35
CA GLY A 40 13.59 30.92 2.49
C GLY A 40 13.15 31.43 3.87
N ASN A 41 12.20 30.73 4.50
CA ASN A 41 11.69 31.08 5.84
C ASN A 41 11.07 29.86 6.54
N PHE A 42 10.86 29.95 7.87
CA PHE A 42 10.30 28.85 8.66
C PHE A 42 8.78 28.62 8.49
N ARG A 43 8.07 29.38 7.65
CA ARG A 43 6.65 29.11 7.35
C ARG A 43 6.46 28.18 6.15
N GLU A 44 7.50 27.99 5.36
CA GLU A 44 7.54 27.01 4.27
C GLU A 44 7.60 25.61 4.85
N TRP A 45 6.76 24.71 4.36
CA TRP A 45 6.75 23.30 4.78
C TRP A 45 7.12 22.33 3.65
N LEU A 46 7.33 22.84 2.43
CA LEU A 46 8.04 22.17 1.34
C LEU A 46 9.46 22.74 1.18
N LEU A 47 10.28 22.08 0.37
CA LEU A 47 11.57 22.58 -0.11
C LEU A 47 11.37 23.20 -1.51
N PRO A 48 11.20 24.53 -1.64
CA PRO A 48 10.70 25.15 -2.87
C PRO A 48 11.61 24.95 -4.09
N GLU A 49 12.92 25.15 -3.92
CA GLU A 49 13.88 25.01 -5.04
C GLU A 49 14.12 23.55 -5.41
N VAL A 50 14.07 22.64 -4.44
CA VAL A 50 14.15 21.19 -4.70
C VAL A 50 12.93 20.75 -5.51
N PHE A 51 11.72 21.20 -5.14
CA PHE A 51 10.50 20.92 -5.89
C PHE A 51 10.60 21.45 -7.32
N ARG A 52 10.96 22.73 -7.48
CA ARG A 52 11.10 23.36 -8.80
C ARG A 52 12.07 22.61 -9.69
N THR A 53 13.26 22.30 -9.18
CA THR A 53 14.31 21.61 -9.95
C THR A 53 13.91 20.17 -10.28
N SER A 54 13.39 19.43 -9.31
CA SER A 54 13.03 18.02 -9.49
C SER A 54 11.89 17.86 -10.48
N VAL A 55 10.78 18.58 -10.28
CA VAL A 55 9.61 18.50 -11.19
C VAL A 55 9.99 18.93 -12.61
N ARG A 56 10.80 19.98 -12.77
CA ARG A 56 11.29 20.37 -14.09
C ARG A 56 12.11 19.27 -14.77
N SER A 57 13.00 18.61 -14.03
CA SER A 57 13.87 17.56 -14.56
C SER A 57 13.14 16.26 -14.94
N LEU A 58 11.97 16.01 -14.35
CA LEU A 58 11.14 14.83 -14.67
C LEU A 58 10.30 15.04 -15.94
N ASN A 59 10.02 16.29 -16.31
CA ASN A 59 9.08 16.63 -17.37
C ASN A 59 9.85 17.18 -18.59
N LEU A 60 10.43 16.25 -19.34
CA LEU A 60 11.25 16.51 -20.53
C LEU A 60 10.52 16.06 -21.81
N THR A 61 10.79 16.74 -22.92
CA THR A 61 10.42 16.26 -24.27
C THR A 61 11.25 15.05 -24.66
N SER A 62 10.91 14.40 -25.78
CA SER A 62 11.71 13.30 -26.35
C SER A 62 13.17 13.66 -26.60
N ASP A 63 13.44 14.95 -26.87
CA ASP A 63 14.77 15.47 -27.16
C ASP A 63 15.50 15.97 -25.90
N GLY A 64 14.92 15.74 -24.71
CA GLY A 64 15.52 16.05 -23.41
C GLY A 64 15.33 17.49 -22.93
N GLN A 65 14.49 18.30 -23.60
CA GLN A 65 14.22 19.68 -23.18
C GLN A 65 13.11 19.73 -22.13
N ALA A 66 13.33 20.44 -21.02
CA ALA A 66 12.29 20.65 -20.03
C ALA A 66 11.17 21.54 -20.60
N TRP A 67 9.92 21.08 -20.50
CA TRP A 67 8.78 21.75 -21.12
C TRP A 67 7.93 22.58 -20.15
N LEU A 68 8.08 22.35 -18.83
CA LEU A 68 7.38 23.12 -17.81
C LEU A 68 7.99 24.50 -17.60
N THR A 69 7.14 25.52 -17.62
CA THR A 69 7.54 26.90 -17.28
C THR A 69 7.58 27.12 -15.77
N ASP A 70 8.26 28.19 -15.33
CA ASP A 70 8.30 28.57 -13.91
C ASP A 70 6.91 28.86 -13.35
N ARG A 71 6.04 29.50 -14.15
CA ARG A 71 4.65 29.77 -13.77
C ARG A 71 3.88 28.48 -13.52
N GLN A 72 3.96 27.51 -14.45
CA GLN A 72 3.28 26.23 -14.31
C GLN A 72 3.75 25.45 -13.08
N ILE A 73 5.05 25.47 -12.79
CA ILE A 73 5.61 24.82 -11.59
C ILE A 73 5.12 25.53 -10.32
N ASP A 74 5.08 26.86 -10.30
CA ASP A 74 4.55 27.62 -9.16
C ASP A 74 3.06 27.35 -8.95
N ASP A 75 2.27 27.25 -10.02
CA ASP A 75 0.85 26.89 -9.98
C ASP A 75 0.65 25.47 -9.40
N LEU A 76 1.45 24.50 -9.84
CA LEU A 76 1.44 23.13 -9.30
C LEU A 76 1.82 23.10 -7.81
N ARG A 77 2.81 23.89 -7.41
CA ARG A 77 3.20 24.05 -6.00
C ARG A 77 2.06 24.65 -5.19
N ASP A 78 1.39 25.67 -5.72
CA ASP A 78 0.25 26.32 -5.04
C ASP A 78 -0.94 25.36 -4.87
N GLN A 79 -1.18 24.45 -5.83
CA GLN A 79 -2.17 23.38 -5.68
C GLN A 79 -1.86 22.45 -4.49
N ILE A 80 -0.58 22.18 -4.21
CA ILE A 80 -0.18 21.41 -3.02
C ILE A 80 -0.33 22.27 -1.75
N LEU A 81 0.09 23.53 -1.81
CA LEU A 81 0.14 24.43 -0.65
C LEU A 81 -1.23 24.86 -0.12
N ARG A 82 -2.20 25.04 -1.02
CA ARG A 82 -3.49 25.68 -0.71
C ARG A 82 -4.63 24.69 -0.84
N GLN A 83 -5.24 24.37 0.30
CA GLN A 83 -6.34 23.43 0.41
C GLN A 83 -7.50 24.09 1.16
N PRO A 84 -8.12 25.14 0.58
CA PRO A 84 -9.15 25.91 1.28
C PRO A 84 -10.39 25.05 1.54
N SER A 85 -11.04 25.30 2.68
CA SER A 85 -12.30 24.65 3.07
C SER A 85 -12.25 23.12 3.17
N ARG A 86 -11.05 22.53 3.22
CA ARG A 86 -10.84 21.09 3.42
C ARG A 86 -10.38 20.83 4.84
N THR A 87 -10.87 19.76 5.44
CA THR A 87 -10.26 19.14 6.62
C THR A 87 -8.86 18.63 6.27
N LEU A 88 -8.05 18.29 7.29
CA LEU A 88 -6.72 17.73 7.06
C LEU A 88 -6.76 16.46 6.19
N LEU A 89 -7.74 15.58 6.43
CA LEU A 89 -7.87 14.33 5.67
C LEU A 89 -8.25 14.59 4.21
N GLU A 90 -9.23 15.45 3.95
CA GLU A 90 -9.65 15.82 2.59
C GLU A 90 -8.51 16.51 1.82
N ALA A 91 -7.77 17.40 2.48
CA ALA A 91 -6.58 18.02 1.90
C ALA A 91 -5.51 16.97 1.57
N ASN A 92 -5.32 15.99 2.46
CA ASN A 92 -4.35 14.93 2.26
C ASN A 92 -4.69 13.99 1.10
N GLU A 93 -5.96 13.60 0.99
CA GLU A 93 -6.47 12.80 -0.11
C GLU A 93 -6.36 13.56 -1.44
N ALA A 94 -6.75 14.84 -1.47
CA ALA A 94 -6.66 15.67 -2.67
C ALA A 94 -5.22 15.90 -3.15
N VAL A 95 -4.29 16.19 -2.24
CA VAL A 95 -2.87 16.38 -2.59
C VAL A 95 -2.24 15.07 -3.06
N GLN A 96 -2.55 13.93 -2.42
CA GLN A 96 -2.02 12.65 -2.86
C GLN A 96 -2.50 12.27 -4.27
N ALA A 97 -3.73 12.67 -4.66
CA ALA A 97 -4.22 12.46 -6.03
C ALA A 97 -3.40 13.22 -7.09
N LEU A 98 -2.87 14.41 -6.75
CA LEU A 98 -2.00 15.18 -7.66
C LEU A 98 -0.71 14.43 -8.01
N PHE A 99 -0.21 13.58 -7.12
CA PHE A 99 1.01 12.80 -7.40
C PHE A 99 0.81 11.76 -8.50
N PHE A 100 -0.43 11.32 -8.74
CA PHE A 100 -0.76 10.34 -9.76
C PHE A 100 -1.22 10.97 -11.07
N LYS A 101 -1.89 12.12 -10.98
CA LYS A 101 -2.46 12.80 -12.15
C LYS A 101 -2.57 14.30 -11.93
N ALA A 102 -1.44 14.98 -11.96
CA ALA A 102 -1.40 16.43 -12.12
C ALA A 102 -1.43 16.78 -13.61
N GLN A 103 -2.03 17.91 -13.95
CA GLN A 103 -2.07 18.44 -15.32
C GLN A 103 -1.86 19.95 -15.29
N VAL A 104 -1.39 20.49 -16.41
CA VAL A 104 -1.35 21.92 -16.71
C VAL A 104 -2.05 22.16 -18.04
N ASP A 105 -2.53 23.39 -18.29
CA ASP A 105 -3.41 23.64 -19.44
C ASP A 105 -2.79 23.35 -20.81
N VAL A 106 -1.48 23.61 -20.99
CA VAL A 106 -0.79 23.43 -22.28
C VAL A 106 0.70 23.19 -22.09
N ASN A 107 1.29 22.35 -22.94
CA ASN A 107 2.72 22.30 -23.14
C ASN A 107 3.13 23.42 -24.12
N GLU A 108 3.79 24.48 -23.64
CA GLU A 108 4.15 25.65 -24.47
C GLU A 108 5.18 25.33 -25.57
N LEU A 109 5.88 24.19 -25.49
CA LEU A 109 6.82 23.74 -26.52
C LEU A 109 6.15 22.91 -27.62
N SER A 110 5.29 21.95 -27.25
CA SER A 110 4.66 21.03 -28.21
C SER A 110 3.27 21.50 -28.69
N GLY A 111 2.61 22.39 -27.94
CA GLY A 111 1.21 22.77 -28.15
C GLY A 111 0.19 21.75 -27.66
N GLU A 112 0.61 20.67 -27.00
CA GLU A 112 -0.28 19.67 -26.41
C GLU A 112 -1.16 20.29 -25.31
N ALA A 113 -2.47 20.05 -25.36
CA ALA A 113 -3.42 20.50 -24.35
C ALA A 113 -3.51 19.50 -23.18
N ASP A 114 -3.64 20.02 -21.96
CA ASP A 114 -3.78 19.25 -20.73
C ASP A 114 -2.73 18.14 -20.49
N PRO A 115 -1.42 18.35 -20.78
CA PRO A 115 -0.40 17.33 -20.58
C PRO A 115 -0.33 16.90 -19.10
N VAL A 116 -0.11 15.59 -18.88
CA VAL A 116 0.11 15.05 -17.54
C VAL A 116 1.49 15.44 -17.05
N VAL A 117 1.54 15.96 -15.84
CA VAL A 117 2.77 16.36 -15.15
C VAL A 117 3.20 15.26 -14.20
N GLN A 118 4.46 14.85 -14.31
CA GLN A 118 5.07 13.90 -13.40
C GLN A 118 5.71 14.64 -12.22
N MET A 119 5.05 14.63 -11.05
CA MET A 119 5.64 15.18 -9.81
C MET A 119 6.62 14.22 -9.14
N ILE A 120 6.38 12.91 -9.28
CA ILE A 120 7.19 11.82 -8.73
C ILE A 120 7.34 10.76 -9.82
N ASP A 121 8.57 10.34 -10.09
CA ASP A 121 8.86 9.21 -10.99
C ASP A 121 8.75 7.89 -10.24
N PHE A 122 7.59 7.26 -10.31
CA PHE A 122 7.40 5.96 -9.70
C PHE A 122 7.96 4.80 -10.52
N ALA A 123 8.29 5.00 -11.80
CA ALA A 123 8.85 3.95 -12.64
C ALA A 123 10.38 3.87 -12.47
N HIS A 124 11.01 5.02 -12.22
CA HIS A 124 12.43 5.20 -12.02
C HIS A 124 12.70 5.94 -10.70
N PRO A 125 12.62 5.25 -9.54
CA PRO A 125 12.83 5.85 -8.23
C PRO A 125 14.11 6.70 -8.13
N GLU A 126 15.17 6.29 -8.81
CA GLU A 126 16.48 6.95 -8.85
C GLU A 126 16.47 8.36 -9.49
N ARG A 127 15.43 8.71 -10.24
CA ARG A 127 15.27 10.05 -10.83
C ARG A 127 14.66 11.05 -9.85
N ASN A 128 14.15 10.59 -8.71
CA ASN A 128 13.64 11.45 -7.65
C ASN A 128 14.76 11.86 -6.70
N VAL A 129 14.56 12.99 -6.04
CA VAL A 129 15.49 13.53 -5.06
C VAL A 129 14.96 13.32 -3.65
N PHE A 130 15.74 12.66 -2.79
CA PHE A 130 15.37 12.27 -1.44
C PHE A 130 16.14 13.07 -0.40
N HIS A 131 15.45 13.76 0.51
CA HIS A 131 16.07 14.51 1.61
C HIS A 131 15.54 14.07 2.96
N ALA A 132 16.43 14.00 3.95
CA ALA A 132 16.10 13.78 5.35
C ALA A 132 16.65 14.95 6.16
N ILE A 133 15.77 15.70 6.82
CA ILE A 133 16.16 16.90 7.58
C ILE A 133 15.72 16.72 9.02
N ASN A 134 16.65 16.75 9.97
CA ASN A 134 16.30 16.73 11.39
C ASN A 134 16.05 18.13 11.94
N GLN A 135 15.38 18.23 13.09
CA GLN A 135 15.05 19.50 13.74
C GLN A 135 14.33 20.45 12.78
N PHE A 136 13.26 19.98 12.13
CA PHE A 136 12.60 20.71 11.04
C PHE A 136 11.65 21.79 11.56
N ARG A 137 12.18 22.92 12.02
CA ARG A 137 11.38 24.01 12.58
C ARG A 137 10.33 24.55 11.60
N ILE A 138 9.10 24.70 12.07
CA ILE A 138 8.03 25.44 11.38
C ILE A 138 7.41 26.46 12.33
N ASP A 139 7.38 27.73 11.92
CA ASP A 139 6.77 28.79 12.71
C ASP A 139 5.24 28.77 12.61
N THR A 140 4.58 28.81 13.76
CA THR A 140 3.13 28.68 13.96
C THR A 140 2.57 29.94 14.62
N PRO A 141 2.58 31.11 13.92
CA PRO A 141 2.07 32.35 14.49
C PRO A 141 0.58 32.22 14.86
N GLY A 142 0.21 32.75 16.03
CA GLY A 142 -1.16 32.66 16.56
C GLY A 142 -1.52 31.30 17.17
N CYS A 143 -0.56 30.38 17.31
CA CYS A 143 -0.73 29.13 18.05
C CYS A 143 -0.18 29.27 19.48
N VAL A 144 -0.51 28.30 20.36
CA VAL A 144 -0.04 28.23 21.75
C VAL A 144 1.50 28.23 21.84
N LYS A 145 2.16 27.59 20.87
CA LYS A 145 3.62 27.68 20.70
C LYS A 145 3.94 28.47 19.43
N SER A 146 5.04 29.23 19.48
CA SER A 146 5.52 30.02 18.34
C SER A 146 6.04 29.16 17.19
N CYS A 147 6.44 27.92 17.45
CA CYS A 147 6.85 26.96 16.44
C CYS A 147 6.60 25.50 16.88
N ILE A 148 6.62 24.63 15.88
CA ILE A 148 6.79 23.19 16.02
C ILE A 148 8.15 22.78 15.46
N ILE A 149 8.73 21.71 15.98
CA ILE A 149 10.03 21.19 15.52
C ILE A 149 9.91 19.66 15.48
N PRO A 150 9.42 19.09 14.37
CA PRO A 150 9.57 17.68 14.10
C PRO A 150 11.02 17.21 14.17
N ASP A 151 11.24 16.04 14.77
CA ASP A 151 12.59 15.53 14.96
C ASP A 151 13.25 15.18 13.63
N ILE A 152 12.54 14.50 12.71
CA ILE A 152 12.99 14.27 11.33
C ILE A 152 11.81 14.39 10.35
N VAL A 153 12.03 15.04 9.21
CA VAL A 153 11.08 15.05 8.09
C VAL A 153 11.76 14.54 6.82
N LEU A 154 11.10 13.62 6.12
CA LEU A 154 11.56 13.05 4.87
C LEU A 154 10.82 13.65 3.68
N PHE A 155 11.57 14.08 2.68
CA PHE A 155 11.07 14.73 1.48
C PHE A 155 11.42 13.93 0.23
N VAL A 156 10.47 13.88 -0.70
CA VAL A 156 10.69 13.40 -2.08
C VAL A 156 10.39 14.56 -3.01
N ASN A 157 11.34 14.94 -3.86
CA ASN A 157 11.22 16.08 -4.78
C ASN A 157 10.77 17.36 -4.04
N GLY A 158 11.25 17.56 -2.81
CA GLY A 158 10.90 18.70 -1.96
C GLY A 158 9.53 18.63 -1.28
N ILE A 159 8.78 17.54 -1.45
CA ILE A 159 7.45 17.31 -0.86
C ILE A 159 7.59 16.47 0.42
N PRO A 160 7.10 16.91 1.59
CA PRO A 160 7.22 16.13 2.83
C PRO A 160 6.27 14.93 2.82
N LEU A 161 6.82 13.73 2.90
CA LEU A 161 6.04 12.49 2.90
C LEU A 161 6.04 11.76 4.24
N VAL A 162 7.08 11.93 5.06
CA VAL A 162 7.19 11.25 6.35
C VAL A 162 7.56 12.25 7.44
N VAL A 163 6.86 12.20 8.56
CA VAL A 163 7.17 12.99 9.77
C VAL A 163 7.47 12.00 10.90
N ILE A 164 8.63 12.17 11.53
CA ILE A 164 9.16 11.26 12.54
C ILE A 164 9.35 12.02 13.85
N GLU A 165 8.84 11.44 14.94
CA GLU A 165 9.18 11.83 16.30
C GLU A 165 10.00 10.72 16.97
N ALA A 166 11.16 11.10 17.49
CA ALA A 166 12.07 10.26 18.24
C ALA A 166 11.90 10.55 19.74
N LYS A 167 11.98 9.52 20.58
CA LYS A 167 12.06 9.69 22.04
C LYS A 167 13.15 8.81 22.62
N ILE A 168 13.86 9.25 23.65
CA ILE A 168 14.73 8.33 24.37
C ILE A 168 13.89 7.33 25.20
N GLY A 169 14.18 6.03 25.06
CA GLY A 169 13.69 5.02 25.99
C GLY A 169 14.61 4.93 27.20
N ASP A 170 14.47 5.85 28.16
CA ASP A 170 15.21 5.80 29.42
C ASP A 170 14.31 5.37 30.60
N PRO A 171 14.87 4.96 31.76
CA PRO A 171 14.09 4.54 32.91
C PRO A 171 13.14 5.61 33.48
N ASN A 172 13.37 6.89 33.14
CA ASN A 172 12.56 8.01 33.59
C ASN A 172 11.38 8.29 32.65
N THR A 173 11.41 7.72 31.44
CA THR A 173 10.38 7.89 30.41
C THR A 173 9.48 6.66 30.42
N ALA A 174 8.40 6.71 31.19
CA ALA A 174 7.49 5.57 31.36
C ALA A 174 6.87 5.07 30.04
N ASN A 175 6.58 5.97 29.09
CA ASN A 175 6.02 5.60 27.78
C ASN A 175 6.49 6.54 26.65
N PRO A 176 7.68 6.30 26.07
CA PRO A 176 8.26 7.18 25.05
C PRO A 176 7.40 7.25 23.78
N LEU A 177 6.84 6.13 23.34
CA LEU A 177 6.02 6.09 22.11
C LEU A 177 4.68 6.84 22.26
N HIS A 178 4.09 6.82 23.45
CA HIS A 178 2.90 7.63 23.71
C HIS A 178 3.24 9.12 23.70
N ALA A 179 4.37 9.53 24.28
CA ALA A 179 4.83 10.92 24.22
C ALA A 179 5.08 11.40 22.77
N SER A 180 5.73 10.56 21.94
CA SER A 180 5.89 10.84 20.51
C SER A 180 4.55 10.97 19.78
N PHE A 181 3.58 10.09 20.08
CA PHE A 181 2.23 10.16 19.50
C PHE A 181 1.51 11.45 19.88
N GLU A 182 1.61 11.85 21.14
CA GLU A 182 1.08 13.10 21.64
C GLU A 182 1.71 14.32 20.95
N GLN A 183 3.01 14.29 20.63
CA GLN A 183 3.65 15.35 19.83
C GLN A 183 3.14 15.38 18.39
N LEU A 184 2.99 14.21 17.75
CA LEU A 184 2.43 14.10 16.40
C LEU A 184 0.99 14.65 16.35
N LEU A 185 0.16 14.35 17.36
CA LEU A 185 -1.17 14.94 17.52
C LEU A 185 -1.12 16.47 17.61
N ARG A 186 -0.19 17.00 18.42
CA ARG A 186 0.01 18.44 18.57
C ARG A 186 0.40 19.10 17.24
N TYR A 187 1.37 18.54 16.53
CA TYR A 187 1.88 19.10 15.27
C TYR A 187 0.82 19.15 14.17
N ARG A 188 -0.09 18.18 14.13
CA ARG A 188 -1.21 18.15 13.19
C ARG A 188 -2.49 18.83 13.71
N ASN A 189 -2.42 19.50 14.87
CA ASN A 189 -3.55 20.17 15.52
C ASN A 189 -4.75 19.24 15.79
N ALA A 190 -4.49 18.05 16.35
CA ALA A 190 -5.47 16.98 16.53
C ALA A 190 -5.71 16.57 18.00
N ARG A 191 -5.19 17.32 18.98
CA ARG A 191 -5.50 17.08 20.40
C ARG A 191 -6.90 17.59 20.72
N LEU A 192 -7.75 16.68 21.23
CA LEU A 192 -9.15 16.98 21.52
C LEU A 192 -9.32 18.10 22.56
N GLU A 193 -8.50 18.10 23.60
CA GLU A 193 -8.53 19.10 24.67
C GLU A 193 -8.26 20.52 24.15
N THR A 194 -7.22 20.67 23.33
CA THR A 194 -6.84 21.93 22.69
C THR A 194 -7.92 22.43 21.72
N ILE A 195 -8.48 21.51 20.92
CA ILE A 195 -9.57 21.83 19.98
C ILE A 195 -10.80 22.30 20.74
N ALA A 196 -11.18 21.61 21.82
CA ALA A 196 -12.32 21.98 22.66
C ALA A 196 -12.12 23.36 23.32
N ALA A 197 -10.88 23.73 23.64
CA ALA A 197 -10.52 25.06 24.14
C ALA A 197 -10.45 26.15 23.05
N GLY A 198 -10.69 25.82 21.78
CA GLY A 198 -10.58 26.77 20.66
C GLY A 198 -9.14 27.19 20.35
N LEU A 199 -8.15 26.46 20.84
CA LEU A 199 -6.74 26.76 20.66
C LEU A 199 -6.16 26.06 19.43
N ARG A 200 -5.06 26.61 18.91
CA ARG A 200 -4.27 26.02 17.83
C ARG A 200 -2.86 25.73 18.33
N GLU A 201 -2.29 24.58 17.97
CA GLU A 201 -0.99 24.15 18.50
C GLU A 201 0.04 23.75 17.44
N GLY A 202 -0.37 23.54 16.19
CA GLY A 202 0.49 22.98 15.16
C GLY A 202 0.27 23.56 13.77
N GLU A 203 0.88 22.89 12.79
CA GLU A 203 0.82 23.24 11.38
C GLU A 203 0.28 22.05 10.56
N PRO A 204 -1.06 21.92 10.42
CA PRO A 204 -1.66 20.85 9.62
C PRO A 204 -1.18 20.81 8.17
N ARG A 205 -0.73 21.93 7.60
CA ARG A 205 -0.27 22.00 6.20
C ARG A 205 0.94 21.11 5.92
N LEU A 206 1.82 20.89 6.91
CA LEU A 206 2.92 19.91 6.80
C LEU A 206 2.40 18.50 6.47
N PHE A 207 1.17 18.20 6.88
CA PHE A 207 0.55 16.89 6.75
C PHE A 207 -0.35 16.76 5.52
N TYR A 208 -0.42 17.77 4.63
CA TYR A 208 -1.18 17.67 3.38
C TYR A 208 -0.60 16.64 2.42
N SER A 209 0.71 16.44 2.35
CA SER A 209 1.32 15.39 1.52
C SER A 209 1.75 14.15 2.31
N ASN A 210 1.55 14.16 3.63
CA ASN A 210 2.09 13.13 4.51
C ASN A 210 1.50 11.74 4.21
N VAL A 211 2.37 10.75 4.07
CA VAL A 211 2.05 9.33 3.86
C VAL A 211 2.16 8.57 5.17
N LEU A 212 3.24 8.82 5.91
CA LEU A 212 3.62 8.08 7.11
C LEU A 212 3.90 9.02 8.28
N LEU A 213 3.42 8.65 9.45
CA LEU A 213 3.87 9.16 10.73
C LEU A 213 4.67 8.07 11.42
N VAL A 214 5.85 8.40 11.92
CA VAL A 214 6.72 7.46 12.62
C VAL A 214 6.95 7.93 14.05
N ARG A 215 6.88 6.99 14.99
CA ARG A 215 7.31 7.17 16.37
C ARG A 215 8.36 6.13 16.71
N THR A 216 9.47 6.55 17.31
CA THR A 216 10.55 5.61 17.64
C THR A 216 11.31 5.98 18.90
N CYS A 217 11.81 4.96 19.59
CA CYS A 217 12.81 5.10 20.64
C CYS A 217 14.08 4.28 20.39
N GLY A 218 14.34 3.92 19.14
CA GLY A 218 15.39 2.98 18.75
C GLY A 218 14.94 1.53 18.93
N GLU A 219 14.73 1.11 20.18
CA GLU A 219 14.31 -0.28 20.50
C GLU A 219 12.95 -0.63 19.93
N LYS A 220 12.01 0.32 19.98
CA LYS A 220 10.71 0.21 19.31
C LYS A 220 10.58 1.26 18.23
N ALA A 221 9.97 0.87 17.12
CA ALA A 221 9.67 1.79 16.03
C ALA A 221 8.36 1.39 15.37
N GLU A 222 7.44 2.35 15.31
CA GLU A 222 6.10 2.11 14.78
C GLU A 222 5.71 3.22 13.82
N PHE A 223 4.90 2.87 12.83
CA PHE A 223 4.37 3.79 11.85
C PHE A 223 2.84 3.75 11.82
N GLY A 224 2.25 4.86 11.40
CA GLY A 224 0.82 5.02 11.18
C GLY A 224 0.56 6.12 10.16
N THR A 225 -0.67 6.59 10.08
CA THR A 225 -1.10 7.69 9.21
C THR A 225 -1.67 8.85 10.03
N ILE A 226 -2.03 9.94 9.34
CA ILE A 226 -2.72 11.08 9.96
C ILE A 226 -4.06 10.70 10.62
N THR A 227 -4.66 9.56 10.25
CA THR A 227 -5.91 9.05 10.83
C THR A 227 -5.71 7.91 11.84
N SER A 228 -4.48 7.43 12.03
CA SER A 228 -4.19 6.37 13.01
C SER A 228 -4.42 6.87 14.44
N GLY A 229 -5.25 6.11 15.19
CA GLY A 229 -5.27 6.10 16.64
C GLY A 229 -4.01 5.44 17.22
N HIS A 230 -3.82 5.54 18.55
CA HIS A 230 -2.62 5.06 19.22
C HIS A 230 -2.36 3.55 19.01
N GLU A 231 -3.44 2.77 18.93
CA GLU A 231 -3.52 1.33 18.69
C GLU A 231 -3.31 0.92 17.21
N HIS A 232 -3.41 1.89 16.29
CA HIS A 232 -3.26 1.69 14.85
C HIS A 232 -1.89 2.11 14.33
N PHE A 233 -0.92 2.25 15.23
CA PHE A 233 0.50 2.28 14.90
C PHE A 233 1.05 0.84 14.94
N HIS A 234 1.87 0.51 13.96
CA HIS A 234 2.36 -0.85 13.76
C HIS A 234 3.87 -0.87 13.58
N ALA A 235 4.53 -1.91 14.10
CA ALA A 235 5.94 -2.13 13.84
C ALA A 235 6.16 -2.71 12.43
N TRP A 236 7.23 -2.29 11.76
CA TRP A 236 7.68 -2.89 10.51
C TRP A 236 8.78 -3.93 10.80
N LYS A 237 8.43 -5.22 10.69
CA LYS A 237 9.25 -6.31 11.25
C LYS A 237 10.09 -7.08 10.24
N ASP A 238 9.98 -6.78 8.95
CA ASP A 238 10.65 -7.53 7.89
C ASP A 238 11.37 -6.60 6.92
N ILE A 239 12.52 -7.06 6.41
CA ILE A 239 13.30 -6.34 5.40
C ILE A 239 13.14 -7.10 4.09
N TRP A 240 12.46 -6.47 3.14
CA TRP A 240 12.20 -6.99 1.79
C TRP A 240 12.60 -5.93 0.75
N PRO A 241 13.23 -6.30 -0.38
CA PRO A 241 13.66 -7.64 -0.79
C PRO A 241 14.90 -8.14 -0.03
N GLU A 242 15.15 -9.44 -0.11
CA GLU A 242 16.20 -10.15 0.66
C GLU A 242 17.58 -9.51 0.54
N ARG A 243 17.90 -8.95 -0.64
CA ARG A 243 19.15 -8.23 -0.89
C ARG A 243 19.41 -7.06 0.08
N ARG A 244 18.36 -6.46 0.67
CA ARG A 244 18.49 -5.35 1.62
C ARG A 244 18.75 -5.81 3.05
N ARG A 245 18.66 -7.11 3.37
CA ARG A 245 18.94 -7.62 4.73
C ARG A 245 20.40 -7.52 5.12
N SER A 246 21.30 -7.53 4.15
CA SER A 246 22.72 -7.33 4.40
C SER A 246 23.03 -5.83 4.45
N TYR A 247 23.21 -5.31 5.65
CA TYR A 247 23.65 -3.94 5.91
C TYR A 247 24.37 -3.88 7.26
N LYS A 248 25.05 -2.76 7.53
CA LYS A 248 25.71 -2.52 8.82
C LYS A 248 24.87 -1.54 9.64
N PRO A 249 24.22 -1.97 10.74
CA PRO A 249 23.52 -1.06 11.62
C PRO A 249 24.46 0.03 12.16
N PRO A 250 24.03 1.30 12.27
CA PRO A 250 24.88 2.41 12.71
C PRO A 250 25.49 2.19 14.10
N LEU A 251 24.74 1.58 15.02
CA LEU A 251 25.20 1.23 16.37
C LEU A 251 25.71 -0.21 16.50
N GLY A 252 25.85 -0.94 15.38
CA GLY A 252 26.26 -2.35 15.37
C GLY A 252 25.21 -3.35 15.84
N ILE A 253 24.01 -2.89 16.20
CA ILE A 253 22.87 -3.72 16.62
C ILE A 253 21.65 -3.37 15.78
N GLU A 254 20.94 -4.37 15.28
CA GLU A 254 19.67 -4.20 14.57
C GLU A 254 18.50 -4.17 15.57
N ARG A 255 17.89 -2.99 15.77
CA ARG A 255 16.66 -2.82 16.56
C ARG A 255 15.46 -2.69 15.63
N GLU A 256 14.26 -2.48 16.20
CA GLU A 256 13.06 -2.23 15.38
C GLU A 256 13.20 -0.98 14.51
N GLN A 257 13.89 0.06 15.00
CA GLN A 257 14.22 1.24 14.21
C GLN A 257 15.00 0.88 12.94
N GLU A 258 16.09 0.13 13.07
CA GLU A 258 16.94 -0.19 11.92
C GLU A 258 16.20 -1.08 10.90
N LYS A 259 15.37 -2.03 11.36
CA LYS A 259 14.51 -2.85 10.49
C LYS A 259 13.50 -2.00 9.72
N MET A 260 12.84 -1.06 10.40
CA MET A 260 11.88 -0.17 9.76
C MET A 260 12.58 0.75 8.75
N ILE A 261 13.75 1.33 9.07
CA ILE A 261 14.47 2.18 8.11
C ILE A 261 14.84 1.38 6.86
N GLN A 262 15.43 0.18 7.04
CA GLN A 262 15.87 -0.67 5.94
C GLN A 262 14.72 -1.22 5.08
N GLY A 263 13.59 -1.55 5.72
CA GLY A 263 12.45 -2.20 5.09
C GLY A 263 11.39 -1.23 4.55
N LEU A 264 11.05 -0.17 5.30
CA LEU A 264 9.96 0.76 5.03
C LEU A 264 10.44 2.06 4.36
N LEU A 265 11.60 2.59 4.78
CA LEU A 265 12.07 3.94 4.38
C LEU A 265 13.16 3.91 3.28
N ALA A 266 13.42 2.75 2.70
CA ALA A 266 14.17 2.67 1.46
C ALA A 266 13.44 3.46 0.35
N PRO A 267 14.14 4.26 -0.47
CA PRO A 267 13.53 5.13 -1.48
C PRO A 267 12.50 4.42 -2.37
N ASP A 268 12.84 3.26 -2.92
CA ASP A 268 11.96 2.45 -3.78
C ASP A 268 10.72 1.95 -3.03
N THR A 269 10.88 1.42 -1.82
CA THR A 269 9.75 0.97 -1.02
C THR A 269 8.83 2.12 -0.61
N LEU A 270 9.36 3.28 -0.19
CA LEU A 270 8.51 4.42 0.17
C LEU A 270 7.64 4.87 -1.02
N LEU A 271 8.19 4.86 -2.23
CA LEU A 271 7.45 5.18 -3.45
C LEU A 271 6.40 4.12 -3.80
N ASP A 272 6.72 2.83 -3.66
CA ASP A 272 5.75 1.75 -3.83
C ASP A 272 4.55 1.91 -2.87
N LEU A 273 4.84 2.23 -1.61
CA LEU A 273 3.82 2.42 -0.58
C LEU A 273 2.90 3.58 -0.90
N LEU A 274 3.48 4.71 -1.31
CA LEU A 274 2.71 5.87 -1.76
C LEU A 274 1.83 5.50 -2.96
N ARG A 275 2.41 4.86 -3.99
CA ARG A 275 1.75 4.56 -5.26
C ARG A 275 0.64 3.53 -5.14
N THR A 276 0.89 2.45 -4.41
CA THR A 276 0.08 1.22 -4.51
C THR A 276 -0.40 0.67 -3.18
N CYS A 277 0.27 1.00 -2.06
CA CYS A 277 -0.05 0.43 -0.74
C CYS A 277 -0.62 1.42 0.28
N THR A 278 -1.09 2.58 -0.18
CA THR A 278 -1.77 3.59 0.64
C THR A 278 -3.12 3.91 0.04
N VAL A 279 -4.21 3.69 0.77
CA VAL A 279 -5.59 3.90 0.32
C VAL A 279 -6.36 4.79 1.30
N PHE A 280 -7.40 5.44 0.79
CA PHE A 280 -8.41 6.12 1.61
C PHE A 280 -9.69 5.31 1.53
N MET A 281 -10.26 4.93 2.66
CA MET A 281 -11.46 4.09 2.71
C MET A 281 -12.37 4.51 3.85
N ASP A 282 -13.63 4.12 3.78
CA ASP A 282 -14.57 4.32 4.87
C ASP A 282 -14.55 3.10 5.79
N THR A 283 -14.52 3.33 7.10
CA THR A 283 -14.70 2.27 8.10
C THR A 283 -16.17 1.90 8.24
N ASP A 284 -16.47 0.81 8.96
CA ASP A 284 -17.84 0.31 9.13
C ASP A 284 -18.78 1.32 9.82
N ASP A 285 -18.23 2.29 10.56
CA ASP A 285 -18.95 3.42 11.17
C ASP A 285 -19.09 4.64 10.23
N GLY A 286 -18.71 4.51 8.95
CA GLY A 286 -18.81 5.56 7.92
C GLY A 286 -17.71 6.62 7.99
N LYS A 287 -16.68 6.44 8.81
CA LYS A 287 -15.58 7.40 8.92
C LYS A 287 -14.52 7.17 7.83
N ARG A 288 -14.21 8.22 7.06
CA ARG A 288 -13.09 8.20 6.12
C ARG A 288 -11.76 8.08 6.87
N VAL A 289 -10.90 7.14 6.47
CA VAL A 289 -9.57 6.90 7.03
C VAL A 289 -8.52 6.69 5.95
N LYS A 290 -7.29 7.09 6.24
CA LYS A 290 -6.11 6.75 5.45
C LYS A 290 -5.44 5.51 6.01
N VAL A 291 -5.27 4.48 5.18
CA VAL A 291 -4.66 3.20 5.54
C VAL A 291 -3.43 2.97 4.69
N VAL A 292 -2.33 2.62 5.33
CA VAL A 292 -1.10 2.13 4.69
C VAL A 292 -0.92 0.66 5.05
N CYS A 293 -0.34 -0.12 4.15
CA CYS A 293 -0.14 -1.54 4.38
C CYS A 293 0.81 -1.84 5.57
N ARG A 294 0.61 -3.00 6.18
CA ARG A 294 1.52 -3.63 7.13
C ARG A 294 2.61 -4.42 6.39
N TYR A 295 3.73 -4.69 7.05
CA TYR A 295 4.90 -5.34 6.44
C TYR A 295 4.55 -6.68 5.75
N GLN A 296 3.69 -7.50 6.37
CA GLN A 296 3.28 -8.78 5.83
C GLN A 296 2.42 -8.65 4.56
N GLN A 297 1.58 -7.61 4.48
CA GLN A 297 0.75 -7.33 3.31
C GLN A 297 1.62 -6.87 2.15
N TYR A 298 2.57 -5.95 2.40
CA TYR A 298 3.52 -5.48 1.40
C TYR A 298 4.38 -6.64 0.84
N ARG A 299 4.96 -7.44 1.74
CA ARG A 299 5.78 -8.59 1.37
C ARG A 299 4.99 -9.61 0.53
N ALA A 300 3.77 -9.95 0.95
CA ALA A 300 2.92 -10.87 0.20
C ALA A 300 2.60 -10.32 -1.20
N ALA A 301 2.22 -9.04 -1.29
CA ALA A 301 1.90 -8.40 -2.57
C ALA A 301 3.12 -8.37 -3.51
N CYS A 302 4.29 -7.97 -3.00
CA CYS A 302 5.53 -7.96 -3.79
C CYS A 302 5.88 -9.36 -4.32
N ARG A 303 5.77 -10.39 -3.49
CA ARG A 303 6.05 -11.79 -3.91
C ARG A 303 5.06 -12.30 -4.94
N ILE A 304 3.79 -11.89 -4.86
CA ILE A 304 2.77 -12.22 -5.87
C ILE A 304 3.17 -11.62 -7.22
N VAL A 305 3.50 -10.33 -7.24
CA VAL A 305 3.92 -9.60 -8.44
C VAL A 305 5.20 -10.18 -9.02
N GLU A 306 6.19 -10.48 -8.19
CA GLU A 306 7.44 -11.12 -8.62
C GLU A 306 7.18 -12.48 -9.28
N ARG A 307 6.35 -13.33 -8.67
CA ARG A 307 6.00 -14.64 -9.23
C ARG A 307 5.23 -14.54 -10.55
N LEU A 308 4.34 -13.56 -10.69
CA LEU A 308 3.64 -13.29 -11.95
C LEU A 308 4.63 -12.94 -13.09
N ARG A 309 5.74 -12.27 -12.77
CA ARG A 309 6.80 -11.91 -13.73
C ARG A 309 7.75 -13.07 -14.03
N THR A 310 8.11 -13.86 -13.03
CA THR A 310 9.17 -14.87 -13.18
C THR A 310 8.65 -16.28 -13.50
N GLY A 311 7.40 -16.58 -13.16
CA GLY A 311 6.81 -17.91 -13.33
C GLY A 311 6.44 -18.21 -14.79
N LYS A 312 6.86 -19.37 -15.30
CA LYS A 312 6.66 -19.78 -16.69
C LYS A 312 5.35 -20.53 -16.90
N THR A 313 4.83 -21.18 -15.86
CA THR A 313 3.54 -21.89 -15.90
C THR A 313 2.53 -21.28 -14.94
N ALA A 314 1.25 -21.59 -15.12
CA ALA A 314 0.19 -21.14 -14.20
C ALA A 314 0.47 -21.59 -12.76
N GLU A 315 0.97 -22.82 -12.56
CA GLU A 315 1.32 -23.36 -11.25
C GLU A 315 2.51 -22.63 -10.62
N GLU A 316 3.53 -22.30 -11.42
CA GLU A 316 4.70 -21.54 -10.96
C GLU A 316 4.32 -20.10 -10.56
N ARG A 317 3.34 -19.49 -11.24
CA ARG A 317 2.79 -18.18 -10.89
C ARG A 317 1.83 -18.23 -9.70
N SER A 318 1.18 -19.37 -9.43
CA SER A 318 0.15 -19.53 -8.39
C SER A 318 0.74 -19.71 -6.99
N GLY A 319 -0.06 -19.56 -5.93
CA GLY A 319 0.39 -19.81 -4.57
C GLY A 319 -0.68 -19.64 -3.49
N VAL A 320 -0.28 -19.84 -2.24
CA VAL A 320 -1.12 -19.65 -1.06
C VAL A 320 -0.47 -18.60 -0.16
N VAL A 321 -1.26 -17.62 0.29
CA VAL A 321 -0.83 -16.61 1.27
C VAL A 321 -1.50 -16.94 2.61
N TRP A 322 -0.67 -17.18 3.62
CA TRP A 322 -1.12 -17.50 4.96
C TRP A 322 -1.19 -16.24 5.81
N HIS A 323 -2.39 -15.93 6.27
CA HIS A 323 -2.66 -14.75 7.07
C HIS A 323 -3.12 -15.15 8.48
N THR A 324 -2.81 -14.29 9.45
CA THR A 324 -3.51 -14.31 10.73
C THR A 324 -4.88 -13.65 10.58
N GLN A 325 -5.88 -14.11 11.33
CA GLN A 325 -7.21 -13.51 11.31
C GLN A 325 -7.12 -12.03 11.73
N GLY A 326 -7.82 -11.14 11.02
CA GLY A 326 -7.75 -9.69 11.27
C GLY A 326 -6.46 -9.01 10.76
N SER A 327 -5.63 -9.70 9.96
CA SER A 327 -4.40 -9.11 9.41
C SER A 327 -4.62 -8.17 8.22
N GLY A 328 -5.85 -8.04 7.71
CA GLY A 328 -6.17 -7.21 6.54
C GLY A 328 -5.94 -7.92 5.21
N LYS A 329 -6.36 -9.19 5.12
CA LYS A 329 -6.33 -10.02 3.91
C LYS A 329 -6.85 -9.34 2.65
N SER A 330 -8.04 -8.78 2.75
CA SER A 330 -8.74 -8.13 1.65
C SER A 330 -7.98 -6.91 1.13
N LEU A 331 -7.36 -6.12 2.02
CA LEU A 331 -6.45 -5.03 1.63
C LEU A 331 -5.22 -5.54 0.87
N THR A 332 -4.72 -6.74 1.19
CA THR A 332 -3.60 -7.35 0.43
C THR A 332 -4.00 -7.59 -1.02
N MET A 333 -5.21 -8.07 -1.29
CA MET A 333 -5.73 -8.23 -2.67
C MET A 333 -5.80 -6.90 -3.42
N VAL A 334 -6.24 -5.85 -2.72
CA VAL A 334 -6.32 -4.49 -3.26
C VAL A 334 -4.94 -3.96 -3.63
N PHE A 335 -3.94 -4.15 -2.76
CA PHE A 335 -2.57 -3.73 -3.04
C PHE A 335 -1.97 -4.49 -4.21
N VAL A 336 -2.20 -5.81 -4.32
CA VAL A 336 -1.80 -6.60 -5.49
C VAL A 336 -2.42 -6.03 -6.75
N ALA A 337 -3.74 -5.79 -6.75
CA ALA A 337 -4.42 -5.29 -7.93
C ALA A 337 -3.90 -3.91 -8.36
N ARG A 338 -3.64 -3.01 -7.41
CA ARG A 338 -3.02 -1.69 -7.68
C ARG A 338 -1.59 -1.82 -8.21
N MET A 339 -0.78 -2.74 -7.67
CA MET A 339 0.57 -3.01 -8.18
C MET A 339 0.53 -3.52 -9.62
N LEU A 340 -0.42 -4.40 -9.97
CA LEU A 340 -0.61 -4.88 -11.34
C LEU A 340 -0.98 -3.71 -12.28
N ARG A 341 -1.98 -2.91 -11.92
CA ARG A 341 -2.42 -1.75 -12.72
C ARG A 341 -1.35 -0.67 -12.87
N ALA A 342 -0.47 -0.52 -11.87
CA ALA A 342 0.67 0.38 -11.91
C ALA A 342 1.85 -0.13 -12.75
N SER A 343 1.87 -1.41 -13.10
CA SER A 343 2.97 -2.08 -13.79
C SER A 343 2.69 -2.19 -15.29
N SER A 344 3.55 -1.64 -16.14
CA SER A 344 3.35 -1.65 -17.60
C SER A 344 3.29 -3.05 -18.22
N ASP A 345 3.95 -4.02 -17.60
CA ASP A 345 4.04 -5.42 -18.05
C ASP A 345 2.90 -6.32 -17.52
N LEU A 346 2.13 -5.84 -16.53
CA LEU A 346 1.07 -6.59 -15.87
C LEU A 346 -0.30 -5.90 -15.87
N ALA A 347 -0.38 -4.64 -16.33
CA ALA A 347 -1.60 -3.82 -16.25
C ALA A 347 -2.78 -4.40 -17.04
N ASP A 348 -2.54 -5.27 -18.00
CA ASP A 348 -3.53 -5.94 -18.84
C ASP A 348 -4.02 -7.29 -18.25
N PHE A 349 -3.56 -7.72 -17.07
CA PHE A 349 -4.14 -8.88 -16.39
C PHE A 349 -5.62 -8.62 -16.04
N LYS A 350 -6.52 -9.54 -16.39
CA LYS A 350 -7.86 -9.60 -15.81
C LYS A 350 -7.74 -10.05 -14.35
N ILE A 351 -8.40 -9.34 -13.45
CA ILE A 351 -8.40 -9.66 -12.03
C ILE A 351 -9.79 -10.17 -11.64
N VAL A 352 -9.84 -11.32 -10.98
CA VAL A 352 -11.08 -11.90 -10.45
C VAL A 352 -10.91 -12.12 -8.96
N MET A 353 -11.59 -11.31 -8.16
CA MET A 353 -11.67 -11.43 -6.71
C MET A 353 -12.85 -12.33 -6.36
N VAL A 354 -12.55 -13.52 -5.82
CA VAL A 354 -13.53 -14.53 -5.43
C VAL A 354 -13.67 -14.52 -3.92
N ASN A 355 -14.90 -14.33 -3.43
CA ASN A 355 -15.19 -14.23 -2.01
C ASN A 355 -16.45 -15.05 -1.64
N ASP A 356 -16.54 -15.52 -0.40
CA ASP A 356 -17.65 -16.32 0.15
C ASP A 356 -18.66 -15.50 0.98
N ARG A 357 -18.43 -14.20 1.19
CA ARG A 357 -19.33 -13.39 2.03
C ARG A 357 -19.82 -12.09 1.39
N ILE A 358 -21.11 -11.82 1.58
CA ILE A 358 -21.80 -10.61 1.10
C ILE A 358 -21.28 -9.35 1.80
N ASP A 359 -20.91 -9.44 3.09
CA ASP A 359 -20.34 -8.33 3.87
C ASP A 359 -19.00 -7.84 3.29
N LEU A 360 -18.16 -8.77 2.84
CA LEU A 360 -16.89 -8.44 2.22
C LEU A 360 -17.06 -7.99 0.75
N GLU A 361 -18.14 -8.36 0.06
CA GLU A 361 -18.51 -7.76 -1.23
C GLU A 361 -18.84 -6.27 -1.08
N GLU A 362 -19.58 -5.87 -0.05
CA GLU A 362 -19.86 -4.44 0.23
C GLU A 362 -18.59 -3.65 0.59
N GLN A 363 -17.74 -4.20 1.46
CA GLN A 363 -16.46 -3.58 1.82
C GLN A 363 -15.47 -3.48 0.64
N LEU A 364 -15.38 -4.54 -0.18
CA LEU A 364 -14.51 -4.56 -1.35
C LEU A 364 -15.09 -3.72 -2.50
N SER A 365 -16.42 -3.65 -2.67
CA SER A 365 -17.09 -2.81 -3.66
C SER A 365 -16.92 -1.31 -3.34
N ALA A 366 -16.96 -0.92 -2.06
CA ALA A 366 -16.53 0.42 -1.65
C ALA A 366 -15.05 0.69 -1.99
N THR A 367 -14.23 -0.37 -1.90
CA THR A 367 -12.79 -0.36 -2.21
C THR A 367 -12.47 -0.51 -3.71
N ALA A 368 -13.46 -0.84 -4.54
CA ALA A 368 -13.33 -1.04 -5.98
C ALA A 368 -12.71 0.18 -6.69
N HIS A 369 -13.16 1.37 -6.30
CA HIS A 369 -12.62 2.64 -6.77
C HIS A 369 -11.12 2.80 -6.46
N LEU A 370 -10.61 2.15 -5.40
CA LEU A 370 -9.21 2.23 -4.97
C LEU A 370 -8.26 1.45 -5.88
N ILE A 371 -8.75 0.45 -6.61
CA ILE A 371 -7.92 -0.42 -7.46
C ILE A 371 -7.55 0.26 -8.79
N GLY A 372 -8.37 1.23 -9.23
CA GLY A 372 -8.22 1.90 -10.52
C GLY A 372 -8.77 1.04 -11.67
N GLY A 373 -9.76 1.59 -12.37
CA GLY A 373 -10.44 0.92 -13.48
C GLY A 373 -11.90 0.58 -13.19
N LYS A 374 -12.57 -0.04 -14.16
CA LYS A 374 -13.96 -0.49 -14.01
C LYS A 374 -13.98 -1.76 -13.17
N VAL A 375 -14.74 -1.72 -12.07
CA VAL A 375 -15.00 -2.90 -11.26
C VAL A 375 -16.41 -3.40 -11.56
N ASN A 376 -16.51 -4.68 -11.93
CA ASN A 376 -17.78 -5.32 -12.19
C ASN A 376 -18.13 -6.22 -11.00
N SER A 377 -19.25 -5.96 -10.31
CA SER A 377 -19.86 -6.95 -9.41
C SER A 377 -20.75 -7.88 -10.25
N ILE A 378 -20.50 -9.18 -10.13
CA ILE A 378 -21.17 -10.21 -10.93
C ILE A 378 -22.33 -10.80 -10.10
N ALA A 379 -23.57 -10.43 -10.48
CA ALA A 379 -24.77 -10.81 -9.73
C ALA A 379 -25.37 -12.16 -10.17
N SER A 380 -25.01 -12.70 -11.33
CA SER A 380 -25.56 -13.97 -11.87
C SER A 380 -24.52 -14.81 -12.63
N THR A 381 -24.81 -16.11 -12.79
CA THR A 381 -24.02 -17.04 -13.61
C THR A 381 -23.95 -16.62 -15.08
N ALA A 382 -25.03 -16.04 -15.63
CA ALA A 382 -25.05 -15.50 -16.99
C ALA A 382 -24.10 -14.31 -17.14
N GLN A 383 -24.15 -13.35 -16.22
CA GLN A 383 -23.21 -12.21 -16.19
C GLN A 383 -21.77 -12.66 -15.97
N LEU A 384 -21.55 -13.72 -15.20
CA LEU A 384 -20.23 -14.30 -14.99
C LEU A 384 -19.61 -14.71 -16.32
N ARG A 385 -20.34 -15.47 -17.14
CA ARG A 385 -19.86 -15.86 -18.47
C ARG A 385 -19.67 -14.65 -19.38
N GLU A 386 -20.59 -13.70 -19.36
CA GLU A 386 -20.50 -12.49 -20.18
C GLU A 386 -19.23 -11.67 -19.86
N HIS A 387 -18.98 -11.36 -18.60
CA HIS A 387 -17.86 -10.51 -18.18
C HIS A 387 -16.52 -11.26 -18.17
N LEU A 388 -16.50 -12.52 -17.73
CA LEU A 388 -15.25 -13.27 -17.53
C LEU A 388 -14.77 -14.03 -18.77
N SER A 389 -15.61 -14.19 -19.81
CA SER A 389 -15.18 -14.80 -21.08
C SER A 389 -14.27 -13.91 -21.93
N THR A 390 -14.33 -12.59 -21.71
CA THR A 390 -13.51 -11.62 -22.46
C THR A 390 -12.09 -11.55 -21.94
N ASP A 391 -11.15 -11.03 -22.73
CA ASP A 391 -9.78 -10.73 -22.28
C ASP A 391 -9.62 -9.28 -21.80
N ALA A 392 -10.73 -8.61 -21.48
CA ALA A 392 -10.69 -7.26 -20.94
C ALA A 392 -9.93 -7.24 -19.60
N SER A 393 -9.05 -6.26 -19.43
CA SER A 393 -8.23 -6.04 -18.23
C SER A 393 -9.04 -5.38 -17.10
N ASP A 394 -10.23 -5.90 -16.82
CA ASP A 394 -11.13 -5.42 -15.78
C ASP A 394 -10.85 -6.09 -14.42
N VAL A 395 -11.48 -5.54 -13.39
CA VAL A 395 -11.49 -6.13 -12.05
C VAL A 395 -12.90 -6.64 -11.81
N ASN A 396 -13.04 -7.91 -11.50
CA ASN A 396 -14.33 -8.55 -11.32
C ASN A 396 -14.44 -9.07 -9.89
N MET A 397 -15.52 -8.73 -9.21
CA MET A 397 -15.86 -9.26 -7.91
C MET A 397 -16.97 -10.28 -8.11
N VAL A 398 -16.72 -11.50 -7.63
CA VAL A 398 -17.64 -12.62 -7.80
C VAL A 398 -17.76 -13.41 -6.52
N MET A 399 -19.00 -13.69 -6.15
CA MET A 399 -19.27 -14.58 -5.03
C MET A 399 -19.04 -16.02 -5.45
N VAL A 400 -18.36 -16.81 -4.62
CA VAL A 400 -17.95 -18.17 -4.99
C VAL A 400 -19.15 -19.05 -5.37
N HIS A 401 -20.30 -18.88 -4.71
CA HIS A 401 -21.53 -19.64 -5.01
C HIS A 401 -22.07 -19.40 -6.44
N LYS A 402 -21.61 -18.37 -7.15
CA LYS A 402 -21.95 -18.14 -8.58
C LYS A 402 -21.26 -19.13 -9.52
N PHE A 403 -20.28 -19.88 -9.03
CA PHE A 403 -19.68 -21.01 -9.74
C PHE A 403 -20.39 -22.34 -9.42
N MET A 404 -21.47 -22.31 -8.61
CA MET A 404 -22.40 -23.42 -8.47
C MET A 404 -23.49 -23.28 -9.53
N GLU A 405 -23.58 -24.25 -10.45
CA GLU A 405 -24.84 -24.45 -11.15
C GLU A 405 -25.83 -25.04 -10.14
N ARG A 406 -26.99 -24.38 -9.98
CA ARG A 406 -28.10 -25.01 -9.27
C ARG A 406 -28.45 -26.27 -10.07
N THR A 407 -28.16 -27.45 -9.53
CA THR A 407 -28.98 -28.61 -9.83
C THR A 407 -30.40 -28.15 -9.54
N GLU A 408 -31.25 -28.01 -10.56
CA GLU A 408 -32.68 -27.85 -10.32
C GLU A 408 -33.07 -28.92 -9.30
N GLU A 409 -33.72 -28.53 -8.20
CA GLU A 409 -34.18 -29.46 -7.18
C GLU A 409 -35.00 -30.53 -7.91
N LEU A 410 -34.39 -31.70 -8.05
CA LEU A 410 -35.05 -32.86 -8.63
C LEU A 410 -36.35 -33.05 -7.82
N PRO A 411 -37.53 -33.09 -8.46
CA PRO A 411 -38.78 -33.33 -7.76
C PRO A 411 -38.62 -34.53 -6.83
N LEU A 412 -39.17 -34.49 -5.62
CA LEU A 412 -39.01 -35.53 -4.57
C LEU A 412 -39.15 -36.97 -5.10
N MET A 413 -39.98 -37.20 -6.12
CA MET A 413 -40.13 -38.50 -6.80
C MET A 413 -38.85 -39.03 -7.49
N VAL A 414 -37.97 -38.15 -7.97
CA VAL A 414 -36.72 -38.51 -8.65
C VAL A 414 -35.60 -38.78 -7.64
N ALA A 415 -35.65 -38.14 -6.46
CA ALA A 415 -34.71 -38.40 -5.37
C ALA A 415 -34.88 -39.82 -4.78
N GLU A 416 -36.13 -40.26 -4.59
CA GLU A 416 -36.43 -41.62 -4.11
C GLU A 416 -36.03 -42.73 -5.10
N THR A 417 -36.04 -42.44 -6.41
CA THR A 417 -35.62 -43.41 -7.44
C THR A 417 -34.10 -43.47 -7.64
N LEU A 418 -33.36 -42.42 -7.27
CA LEU A 418 -31.90 -42.34 -7.38
C LEU A 418 -31.15 -42.98 -6.20
N GLU A 419 -31.80 -43.31 -5.08
CA GLU A 419 -31.17 -44.09 -4.01
C GLU A 419 -30.81 -45.53 -4.43
N HIS A 420 -31.46 -46.08 -5.46
CA HIS A 420 -31.26 -47.47 -5.92
C HIS A 420 -30.25 -47.62 -7.07
N TYR A 421 -29.94 -46.56 -7.79
CA TYR A 421 -28.98 -46.57 -8.88
C TYR A 421 -27.90 -45.54 -8.55
N GLY A 422 -26.72 -46.02 -8.13
CA GLY A 422 -25.63 -45.19 -7.62
C GLY A 422 -25.39 -43.90 -8.41
N LYS A 423 -24.99 -42.85 -7.67
CA LYS A 423 -24.68 -41.46 -8.09
C LYS A 423 -25.03 -41.14 -9.56
N PRO A 424 -26.03 -40.26 -9.82
CA PRO A 424 -26.38 -39.90 -11.19
C PRO A 424 -25.15 -39.44 -11.99
N PRO A 425 -25.08 -39.75 -13.29
CA PRO A 425 -23.98 -39.35 -14.15
C PRO A 425 -23.91 -37.83 -14.18
N THR A 426 -22.82 -37.30 -13.62
CA THR A 426 -22.23 -35.97 -13.83
C THR A 426 -23.22 -34.83 -14.02
N ALA A 427 -23.39 -34.03 -12.96
CA ALA A 427 -23.75 -32.62 -13.12
C ALA A 427 -22.94 -32.03 -14.27
N GLU A 428 -23.60 -31.33 -15.20
CA GLU A 428 -22.90 -30.63 -16.28
C GLU A 428 -21.79 -29.77 -15.66
N THR A 429 -20.57 -29.99 -16.12
CA THR A 429 -19.41 -29.23 -15.65
C THR A 429 -19.61 -27.76 -16.03
N PHE A 430 -19.23 -26.83 -15.14
CA PHE A 430 -19.32 -25.39 -15.43
C PHE A 430 -18.61 -25.02 -16.75
N GLY A 431 -17.64 -25.84 -17.18
CA GLY A 431 -17.03 -25.72 -18.49
C GLY A 431 -16.16 -24.47 -18.60
N ILE A 432 -15.43 -24.40 -19.69
CA ILE A 432 -14.37 -23.40 -19.85
C ILE A 432 -14.99 -22.04 -20.19
N VAL A 433 -14.69 -21.04 -19.36
CA VAL A 433 -15.09 -19.65 -19.58
C VAL A 433 -14.01 -18.88 -20.30
N ASN A 434 -12.75 -18.98 -19.83
CA ASN A 434 -11.63 -18.31 -20.48
C ASN A 434 -10.31 -19.07 -20.25
N ARG A 435 -9.55 -19.29 -21.32
CA ARG A 435 -8.25 -19.99 -21.33
C ARG A 435 -7.03 -19.07 -21.23
N SER A 436 -7.22 -17.77 -21.07
CA SER A 436 -6.14 -16.78 -21.02
C SER A 436 -5.24 -17.02 -19.81
N GLU A 437 -3.93 -16.93 -20.05
CA GLU A 437 -2.91 -16.96 -19.00
C GLU A 437 -2.82 -15.63 -18.22
N ARG A 438 -3.46 -14.57 -18.75
CA ARG A 438 -3.48 -13.23 -18.18
C ARG A 438 -4.69 -13.00 -17.27
N ILE A 439 -5.09 -14.04 -16.56
CA ILE A 439 -6.14 -14.00 -15.55
C ILE A 439 -5.51 -14.29 -14.19
N LEU A 440 -5.75 -13.40 -13.23
CA LEU A 440 -5.39 -13.57 -11.83
C LEU A 440 -6.66 -13.81 -11.01
N LEU A 441 -6.80 -15.01 -10.48
CA LEU A 441 -7.82 -15.36 -9.49
C LEU A 441 -7.26 -15.13 -8.08
N MET A 442 -7.86 -14.22 -7.32
CA MET A 442 -7.58 -14.03 -5.89
C MET A 442 -8.78 -14.53 -5.08
N ILE A 443 -8.58 -15.59 -4.31
CA ILE A 443 -9.64 -16.32 -3.62
C ILE A 443 -9.49 -16.09 -2.12
N ASP A 444 -10.46 -15.43 -1.50
CA ASP A 444 -10.54 -15.30 -0.04
C ASP A 444 -11.21 -16.53 0.60
N GLU A 445 -10.86 -16.79 1.86
CA GLU A 445 -11.34 -17.92 2.65
C GLU A 445 -11.26 -19.28 1.94
N ALA A 446 -10.06 -19.54 1.41
CA ALA A 446 -9.76 -20.73 0.60
C ALA A 446 -10.10 -22.07 1.26
N HIS A 447 -10.35 -22.11 2.57
CA HIS A 447 -10.78 -23.33 3.27
C HIS A 447 -12.24 -23.72 2.99
N ARG A 448 -13.09 -22.77 2.58
CA ARG A 448 -14.51 -23.00 2.27
C ARG A 448 -14.74 -23.33 0.81
N THR A 449 -13.86 -22.85 -0.06
CA THR A 449 -13.88 -23.10 -1.50
C THR A 449 -13.26 -24.45 -1.90
N GLN A 450 -12.88 -25.26 -0.91
CA GLN A 450 -12.34 -26.62 -1.07
C GLN A 450 -13.38 -27.73 -0.84
N SER A 451 -14.68 -27.40 -0.77
CA SER A 451 -15.67 -28.41 -1.13
C SER A 451 -15.39 -28.78 -2.59
N SER A 452 -15.15 -30.08 -2.86
CA SER A 452 -14.52 -30.56 -4.11
C SER A 452 -15.09 -29.91 -5.36
N ASP A 453 -16.41 -29.76 -5.39
CA ASP A 453 -17.13 -29.39 -6.61
C ASP A 453 -16.99 -27.89 -6.94
N LEU A 454 -16.76 -27.02 -5.94
CA LEU A 454 -16.70 -25.57 -6.11
C LEU A 454 -15.34 -25.09 -6.62
N GLY A 455 -14.28 -25.62 -6.02
CA GLY A 455 -12.91 -25.38 -6.46
C GLY A 455 -12.66 -25.96 -7.84
N ASP A 456 -13.16 -27.16 -8.10
CA ASP A 456 -13.00 -27.83 -9.39
C ASP A 456 -13.71 -27.05 -10.51
N ASN A 457 -14.94 -26.55 -10.29
CA ASN A 457 -15.65 -25.71 -11.27
C ASN A 457 -14.91 -24.41 -11.60
N LEU A 458 -14.40 -23.70 -10.58
CA LEU A 458 -13.66 -22.46 -10.78
C LEU A 458 -12.36 -22.70 -11.54
N PHE A 459 -11.66 -23.79 -11.22
CA PHE A 459 -10.38 -24.14 -11.86
C PHE A 459 -10.57 -24.70 -13.28
N GLU A 460 -11.69 -25.37 -13.54
CA GLU A 460 -12.10 -25.77 -14.88
C GLU A 460 -12.49 -24.57 -15.74
N ALA A 461 -13.20 -23.60 -15.18
CA ALA A 461 -13.60 -22.37 -15.88
C ALA A 461 -12.40 -21.57 -16.40
N PHE A 462 -11.30 -21.58 -15.64
CA PHE A 462 -10.06 -20.85 -15.93
C PHE A 462 -8.82 -21.74 -15.81
N PRO A 463 -8.59 -22.64 -16.78
CA PRO A 463 -7.57 -23.69 -16.66
C PRO A 463 -6.14 -23.15 -16.59
N ASN A 464 -5.88 -22.01 -17.24
CA ASN A 464 -4.53 -21.42 -17.35
C ASN A 464 -4.33 -20.17 -16.46
N ALA A 465 -5.34 -19.83 -15.64
CA ALA A 465 -5.26 -18.65 -14.79
C ALA A 465 -4.27 -18.85 -13.63
N THR A 466 -3.64 -17.76 -13.24
CA THR A 466 -2.83 -17.71 -12.01
C THR A 466 -3.75 -17.63 -10.80
N ARG A 467 -3.46 -18.40 -9.75
CA ARG A 467 -4.34 -18.60 -8.59
C ARG A 467 -3.63 -18.23 -7.30
N TYR A 468 -4.19 -17.29 -6.56
CA TYR A 468 -3.73 -16.96 -5.20
C TYR A 468 -4.84 -17.17 -4.19
N LEU A 469 -4.60 -18.11 -3.29
CA LEU A 469 -5.52 -18.50 -2.23
C LEU A 469 -5.10 -17.82 -0.92
N GLN A 470 -6.01 -17.12 -0.27
CA GLN A 470 -5.79 -16.58 1.07
C GLN A 470 -6.35 -17.54 2.13
N ALA A 471 -5.48 -17.98 3.03
CA ALA A 471 -5.80 -18.98 4.06
C ALA A 471 -5.61 -18.41 5.46
N ASP A 472 -6.52 -18.78 6.37
CA ASP A 472 -6.47 -18.40 7.78
C ASP A 472 -5.93 -19.50 8.66
N GLY A 473 -5.02 -19.12 9.56
CA GLY A 473 -4.50 -19.97 10.62
C GLY A 473 -5.52 -20.25 11.72
N ARG A 474 -6.62 -20.96 11.44
CA ARG A 474 -7.39 -21.64 12.49
C ARG A 474 -6.90 -23.09 12.62
N GLY A 475 -5.92 -23.31 13.50
CA GLY A 475 -5.71 -24.61 14.17
C GLY A 475 -5.33 -25.84 13.33
N GLN A 476 -5.09 -25.76 12.02
CA GLN A 476 -4.63 -26.90 11.21
C GLN A 476 -3.21 -26.68 10.68
N ARG A 477 -2.38 -27.71 10.83
CA ARG A 477 -0.97 -27.73 10.39
C ARG A 477 -0.85 -27.63 8.85
N PRO A 478 0.30 -27.18 8.31
CA PRO A 478 0.49 -26.84 6.89
C PRO A 478 0.64 -28.05 5.95
N CYS A 479 -0.27 -29.02 6.00
CA CYS A 479 -0.12 -30.29 5.27
C CYS A 479 -0.99 -30.48 4.02
N ASP A 480 -2.14 -29.82 3.87
CA ASP A 480 -3.12 -30.22 2.83
C ASP A 480 -3.41 -29.17 1.73
N THR A 481 -2.95 -27.92 1.84
CA THR A 481 -3.29 -26.86 0.86
C THR A 481 -2.39 -26.83 -0.39
N SER A 482 -1.24 -27.51 -0.41
CA SER A 482 -0.38 -27.57 -1.60
C SER A 482 -0.85 -28.59 -2.64
N ASP A 483 -1.63 -29.59 -2.23
CA ASP A 483 -2.09 -30.68 -3.11
C ASP A 483 -3.29 -30.25 -4.00
N SER A 484 -4.04 -29.21 -3.61
CA SER A 484 -5.16 -28.69 -4.39
C SER A 484 -4.75 -27.85 -5.60
N LEU A 485 -3.51 -27.34 -5.64
CA LEU A 485 -2.95 -26.64 -6.81
C LEU A 485 -2.46 -27.59 -7.91
N ARG A 486 -2.43 -28.92 -7.67
CA ARG A 486 -1.72 -29.90 -8.53
C ARG A 486 -2.62 -30.85 -9.33
N ARG A 487 -3.95 -30.72 -9.27
CA ARG A 487 -4.83 -31.69 -9.97
C ARG A 487 -5.34 -31.14 -11.30
N PRO A 488 -4.87 -31.73 -12.41
CA PRO A 488 -5.74 -32.18 -13.47
C PRO A 488 -5.75 -33.72 -13.50
N HIS A 489 -6.85 -34.31 -13.90
CA HIS A 489 -7.07 -35.77 -14.03
C HIS A 489 -5.83 -36.57 -14.49
N ARG A 490 -5.33 -37.48 -13.64
CA ARG A 490 -4.99 -38.87 -13.97
C ARG A 490 -4.42 -39.61 -12.75
N GLY A 491 -4.96 -40.80 -12.49
CA GLY A 491 -4.40 -41.72 -11.50
C GLY A 491 -3.05 -42.26 -11.95
N HIS A 492 -1.99 -41.90 -11.24
CA HIS A 492 -0.86 -42.78 -10.94
C HIS A 492 0.00 -42.16 -9.83
N ARG A 493 0.33 -42.99 -8.82
CA ARG A 493 1.27 -42.66 -7.76
C ARG A 493 2.68 -42.53 -8.37
N ALA A 494 3.33 -41.39 -8.18
CA ALA A 494 4.78 -41.28 -8.24
C ALA A 494 5.27 -40.40 -7.08
N GLN A 495 6.16 -40.95 -6.26
CA GLN A 495 6.86 -40.30 -5.17
C GLN A 495 7.97 -39.39 -5.71
N GLY A 496 8.14 -38.19 -5.12
CA GLY A 496 9.38 -37.42 -5.21
C GLY A 496 9.22 -35.91 -5.40
N GLN A 497 9.40 -35.14 -4.30
CA GLN A 497 9.89 -33.75 -4.22
C GLN A 497 9.05 -32.63 -4.91
N ALA A 498 8.93 -31.38 -4.44
CA ALA A 498 9.56 -30.59 -3.40
C ALA A 498 8.48 -29.83 -2.59
N ARG A 499 8.61 -29.82 -1.25
CA ARG A 499 7.83 -28.98 -0.35
C ARG A 499 8.63 -27.72 -0.06
N ILE A 500 8.07 -26.55 -0.32
CA ILE A 500 8.59 -25.30 0.25
C ILE A 500 7.43 -24.60 0.94
N ARG A 501 7.47 -24.67 2.28
CA ARG A 501 6.58 -23.98 3.22
C ARG A 501 7.21 -22.63 3.55
N HIS A 502 6.42 -21.56 3.51
CA HIS A 502 6.81 -20.30 4.13
C HIS A 502 5.66 -19.81 5.01
N GLU A 503 5.84 -19.96 6.31
CA GLU A 503 5.10 -19.20 7.32
C GLU A 503 5.46 -17.71 7.13
N ILE A 504 4.45 -16.84 7.18
CA ILE A 504 4.59 -15.38 7.16
C ILE A 504 4.77 -14.89 8.59
#